data_AF-A0A1Y6KMA2-F1
#
_entry.id   AF-A0A1Y6KMA2-F1
#
_cell.length_a   1.000
_cell.length_b   1.000
_cell.length_c   1.000
_cell.angle_alpha   90.00
_cell.angle_beta   90.00
_cell.angle_gamma   90.00
#
_symmetry.space_group_name_H-M   'P 1'
#
loop_
_entity.id
_entity.type
_entity.pdbx_description
1 polymer ?
#
loop_
_entity_poly.entity_id
_entity_poly.type
_entity_poly.pdbx_seq_one_letter_code
_entity_poly.pdbx_strand_id
1 'polypeptide(L)'
;MKIAFLAMAGLVMGVVGGATVGVGLGLAWIELFSTSEFEGYAGMLVFFTFMPLGALIGGLGGATLFGIAAFRDHELALARQQMPRQHG
;
A
#
# COMPACT_ATOMS: atom_id res chain seq x y z
N MET A 1 -17.95 4.97 -10.60
CA MET A 1 -17.34 3.75 -10.03
C MET A 1 -15.81 3.66 -10.20
N LYS A 2 -15.18 4.42 -11.12
CA LYS A 2 -13.73 4.36 -11.38
C LYS A 2 -12.85 4.67 -10.15
N ILE A 3 -13.25 5.63 -9.32
CA ILE A 3 -12.51 6.04 -8.11
C ILE A 3 -12.45 4.89 -7.09
N ALA A 4 -13.58 4.22 -6.84
CA ALA A 4 -13.63 3.06 -5.94
C ALA A 4 -12.75 1.91 -6.44
N PHE A 5 -12.71 1.67 -7.76
CA PHE A 5 -11.85 0.65 -8.35
C PHE A 5 -10.36 0.94 -8.17
N LEU A 6 -9.94 2.20 -8.41
CA LEU A 6 -8.55 2.62 -8.23
C LEU A 6 -8.13 2.58 -6.75
N ALA A 7 -8.99 3.01 -5.84
CA ALA A 7 -8.75 2.92 -4.41
C ALA A 7 -8.62 1.45 -3.95
N MET A 8 -9.45 0.54 -4.49
CA MET A 8 -9.37 -0.90 -4.20
C MET A 8 -8.07 -1.51 -4.74
N ALA A 9 -7.67 -1.14 -5.97
CA ALA A 9 -6.41 -1.59 -6.55
C ALA A 9 -5.21 -1.10 -5.73
N GLY A 10 -5.23 0.16 -5.29
CA GLY A 10 -4.23 0.73 -4.40
C GLY A 10 -4.18 0.04 -3.03
N LEU A 11 -5.35 -0.34 -2.49
CA LEU A 11 -5.43 -1.10 -1.25
C LEU A 11 -4.79 -2.48 -1.40
N VAL A 12 -5.13 -3.23 -2.45
CA VAL A 12 -4.57 -4.57 -2.69
C VAL A 12 -3.05 -4.50 -2.91
N MET A 13 -2.60 -3.60 -3.77
CA MET A 13 -1.16 -3.42 -4.03
C MET A 13 -0.41 -2.93 -2.78
N GLY A 14 -1.05 -2.05 -2.00
CA GLY A 14 -0.54 -1.56 -0.74
C GLY A 14 -0.39 -2.66 0.30
N VAL A 15 -1.40 -3.52 0.45
CA VAL A 15 -1.35 -4.68 1.35
C VAL A 15 -0.23 -5.64 0.95
N VAL A 16 -0.11 -5.98 -0.33
CA VAL A 16 0.91 -6.91 -0.83
C VAL A 16 2.32 -6.33 -0.68
N GLY A 17 2.52 -5.08 -1.09
CA GLY A 17 3.80 -4.38 -0.97
C GLY A 17 4.20 -4.17 0.49
N GLY A 18 3.27 -3.72 1.32
CA GLY A 18 3.46 -3.51 2.75
C GLY A 18 3.75 -4.80 3.51
N ALA A 19 3.06 -5.90 3.18
CA ALA A 19 3.35 -7.22 3.73
C ALA A 19 4.77 -7.68 3.37
N THR A 20 5.18 -7.48 2.10
CA THR A 20 6.52 -7.87 1.63
C THR A 20 7.61 -7.09 2.37
N VAL A 21 7.45 -5.77 2.51
CA VAL A 21 8.38 -4.91 3.27
C VAL A 21 8.37 -5.28 4.75
N GLY A 22 7.19 -5.56 5.33
CA GLY A 22 7.05 -5.99 6.72
C GLY A 22 7.80 -7.30 6.99
N VAL A 23 7.67 -8.30 6.11
CA VAL A 23 8.44 -9.54 6.20
C VAL A 23 9.94 -9.27 6.13
N GLY A 24 10.41 -8.46 5.17
CA GLY A 24 11.82 -8.10 5.04
C GLY A 24 12.40 -7.42 6.30
N LEU A 25 11.66 -6.47 6.89
CA LEU A 25 12.06 -5.81 8.14
C LEU A 25 12.04 -6.77 9.33
N GLY A 26 11.07 -7.67 9.40
CA GLY A 26 11.01 -8.69 10.44
C GLY A 26 12.18 -9.67 10.38
N LEU A 27 12.59 -10.07 9.17
CA LEU A 27 13.78 -10.91 8.97
C LEU A 27 15.06 -10.16 9.34
N ALA A 28 15.22 -8.92 8.88
CA ALA A 28 16.36 -8.07 9.22
C ALA A 28 16.46 -7.83 10.74
N TRP A 29 15.31 -7.70 11.43
CA TRP A 29 15.26 -7.58 12.88
C TRP A 29 15.78 -8.83 13.59
N ILE A 30 15.35 -10.02 13.14
CA ILE A 30 15.82 -11.30 13.70
C ILE A 30 17.33 -11.46 13.52
N GLU A 31 17.84 -11.12 12.33
CA GLU A 31 19.27 -11.20 12.02
C GLU A 31 20.09 -10.20 12.86
N LEU A 32 19.65 -8.93 12.95
CA LEU A 32 20.39 -7.88 13.65
C LEU A 32 20.47 -8.12 15.16
N PHE A 33 19.40 -8.65 15.76
CA PHE A 33 19.34 -8.88 17.21
C PHE A 33 19.79 -10.27 17.64
N SER A 34 20.30 -11.11 16.72
CA SER A 34 20.76 -12.48 17.03
C SER A 34 19.80 -13.19 17.98
N THR A 35 18.50 -13.14 17.68
CA THR A 35 17.49 -13.90 18.44
C THR A 35 17.71 -15.39 18.12
N SER A 36 18.72 -15.94 18.79
CA SER A 36 19.12 -17.33 18.77
C SER A 36 18.02 -18.11 19.49
N GLU A 37 17.37 -18.98 18.72
CA GLU A 37 16.50 -20.05 19.19
C GLU A 37 15.17 -19.61 19.81
N PHE A 38 14.13 -19.67 18.99
CA PHE A 38 13.09 -20.70 19.15
C PHE A 38 12.53 -20.94 17.75
N GLU A 39 12.86 -22.09 17.18
CA GLU A 39 12.26 -22.60 15.94
C GLU A 39 10.73 -22.42 16.02
N GLY A 40 10.20 -21.42 15.32
CA GLY A 40 8.78 -21.06 15.37
C GLY A 40 8.43 -19.69 16.00
N TYR A 41 9.07 -19.24 17.09
CA TYR A 41 8.69 -17.95 17.72
C TYR A 41 9.17 -16.74 16.92
N ALA A 42 10.40 -16.81 16.38
CA ALA A 42 10.92 -15.78 15.49
C ALA A 42 10.08 -15.69 14.20
N GLY A 43 9.71 -16.83 13.62
CA GLY A 43 8.78 -16.90 12.49
C GLY A 43 7.42 -16.30 12.83
N MET A 44 6.86 -16.63 14.00
CA MET A 44 5.60 -16.04 14.47
C MET A 44 5.70 -14.51 14.57
N LEU A 45 6.81 -13.97 15.05
CA LEU A 45 6.98 -12.51 15.19
C LEU A 45 6.94 -11.79 13.84
N VAL A 46 7.53 -12.37 12.79
CA VAL A 46 7.49 -11.81 11.43
C VAL A 46 6.08 -11.89 10.86
N PHE A 47 5.44 -13.06 10.93
CA PHE A 47 4.15 -13.30 10.27
C PHE A 47 2.94 -12.76 11.03
N PHE A 48 2.99 -12.66 12.35
CA PHE A 48 1.88 -12.14 13.17
C PHE A 48 2.03 -10.66 13.55
N THR A 49 3.24 -10.10 13.47
CA THR A 49 3.47 -8.72 13.89
C THR A 49 3.95 -7.86 12.72
N PHE A 50 5.10 -8.16 12.14
CA PHE A 50 5.68 -7.30 11.11
C PHE A 50 4.91 -7.34 9.78
N MET A 51 4.50 -8.52 9.33
CA MET A 51 3.73 -8.70 8.10
C MET A 51 2.34 -8.05 8.19
N PRO A 52 1.52 -8.26 9.25
CA PRO A 52 0.21 -7.63 9.33
C PRO A 52 0.31 -6.12 9.55
N LEU A 53 1.28 -5.64 10.33
CA LEU A 53 1.51 -4.21 10.52
C LEU A 53 1.95 -3.53 9.22
N GLY A 54 2.88 -4.16 8.50
CA GLY A 54 3.31 -3.72 7.17
C GLY A 54 2.16 -3.72 6.17
N ALA A 55 1.33 -4.77 6.16
CA ALA A 55 0.13 -4.86 5.32
C ALA A 55 -0.91 -3.78 5.66
N LEU A 56 -1.11 -3.45 6.94
CA LEU A 56 -2.01 -2.40 7.38
C LEU A 56 -1.53 -1.02 6.91
N ILE A 57 -0.26 -0.70 7.17
CA ILE A 57 0.33 0.59 6.78
C ILE A 57 0.38 0.70 5.26
N GLY A 58 0.84 -0.34 4.58
CA GLY A 58 0.91 -0.40 3.14
C GLY A 58 -0.48 -0.32 2.49
N GLY A 59 -1.47 -1.03 3.02
CA GLY A 59 -2.85 -0.99 2.55
C GLY A 59 -3.50 0.37 2.71
N LEU A 60 -3.39 0.98 3.89
CA LEU A 60 -3.90 2.34 4.14
C LEU A 60 -3.18 3.37 3.27
N GLY A 61 -1.85 3.28 3.15
CA GLY A 61 -1.04 4.17 2.32
C GLY A 61 -1.39 4.04 0.84
N GLY A 62 -1.45 2.80 0.33
CA GLY A 62 -1.79 2.50 -1.05
C GLY A 62 -3.20 2.93 -1.43
N ALA A 63 -4.18 2.65 -0.57
CA ALA A 63 -5.57 3.10 -0.75
C ALA A 63 -5.67 4.62 -0.76
N THR A 64 -4.96 5.30 0.15
CA THR A 64 -4.99 6.77 0.26
C THR A 64 -4.36 7.42 -0.98
N LEU A 65 -3.17 6.97 -1.39
CA LEU A 65 -2.45 7.54 -2.54
C LEU A 65 -3.23 7.34 -3.85
N PHE A 66 -3.74 6.13 -4.10
CA PHE A 66 -4.54 5.85 -5.29
C PHE A 66 -5.90 6.53 -5.23
N GLY A 67 -6.51 6.66 -4.05
CA GLY A 67 -7.73 7.43 -3.84
C GLY A 67 -7.53 8.88 -4.26
N ILE A 68 -6.51 9.54 -3.73
CA ILE A 68 -6.18 10.95 -4.06
C ILE A 68 -5.87 11.10 -5.56
N ALA A 69 -5.08 10.20 -6.14
CA ALA A 69 -4.78 10.23 -7.57
C ALA A 69 -6.06 10.12 -8.42
N ALA A 70 -6.97 9.22 -8.05
CA ALA A 70 -8.25 9.04 -8.74
C ALA A 70 -9.18 10.26 -8.62
N PHE A 71 -9.18 10.95 -7.47
CA PHE A 71 -9.92 12.21 -7.30
C PHE A 71 -9.34 13.32 -8.19
N ARG A 72 -8.01 13.49 -8.20
CA ARG A 72 -7.33 14.49 -9.03
C ARG A 72 -7.56 14.25 -10.53
N ASP A 73 -7.48 13.00 -10.98
CA ASP A 73 -7.80 12.64 -12.37
C ASP A 73 -9.25 12.97 -12.74
N HIS A 74 -10.19 12.83 -11.78
CA HIS A 74 -11.58 13.18 -12.02
C HIS A 74 -11.76 14.69 -12.19
N GLU A 75 -11.15 15.50 -11.33
CA GLU A 75 -11.16 16.97 -11.46
C GLU A 75 -10.49 17.44 -12.76
N LEU A 76 -9.35 16.86 -13.13
CA LEU A 76 -8.66 17.19 -14.39
C LEU A 76 -9.49 16.83 -15.62
N ALA A 77 -10.24 15.71 -15.57
CA ALA A 77 -11.15 15.34 -16.65
C ALA A 77 -12.31 16.33 -16.79
N LEU A 78 -12.88 16.81 -15.68
CA LEU A 78 -13.93 17.83 -15.68
C LEU A 78 -13.41 19.18 -16.20
N ALA A 79 -12.23 19.61 -15.74
CA ALA A 79 -11.60 20.84 -16.20
C ALA A 79 -11.26 20.80 -17.70
N ARG A 80 -10.82 19.64 -18.21
CA ARG A 80 -10.58 19.43 -19.66
C ARG A 80 -11.87 19.49 -20.48
N GLN A 81 -13.00 19.02 -19.95
CA GLN A 81 -14.29 19.11 -20.63
C GLN A 81 -14.86 20.54 -20.64
N GLN A 82 -14.52 21.35 -19.64
CA GLN A 82 -14.96 22.74 -19.53
C GLN A 82 -14.14 23.72 -20.38
N MET A 83 -12.94 23.35 -20.83
CA MET A 83 -12.23 24.15 -21.82
C MET A 83 -13.00 24.07 -23.15
N PRO A 84 -13.57 25.19 -23.65
CA PRO A 84 -14.18 25.20 -24.96
C PRO A 84 -13.12 24.79 -25.96
N ARG A 85 -13.49 23.96 -26.92
CA ARG A 85 -12.73 23.80 -28.17
C ARG A 85 -12.62 25.20 -28.82
N GLN A 86 -11.60 25.98 -28.47
CA GLN A 86 -11.06 27.00 -29.36
C GLN A 86 -10.34 26.25 -30.48
N HIS A 87 -11.13 25.73 -31.42
CA HIS A 87 -10.74 25.69 -32.82
C HIS A 87 -10.99 27.14 -33.28
N GLY A 88 -10.00 27.87 -33.77
CA GLY A 88 -9.39 27.60 -35.07
C GLY A 88 -10.19 28.38 -36.09
#